data_AF-F0ZJ30-F1
#
_entry.id   AF-F0ZJ30-F1
#
_cell.length_a   1.000
_cell.length_b   1.000
_cell.length_c   1.000
_cell.angle_alpha   90.00
_cell.angle_beta   90.00
_cell.angle_gamma   90.00
#
_symmetry.space_group_name_H-M   'P 1'
#
loop_
_entity.id
_entity.type
_entity.pdbx_description
1 polymer ?
#
loop_
_entity_poly.entity_id
_entity_poly.type
_entity_poly.pdbx_seq_one_letter_code
_entity_poly.pdbx_strand_id
1 'polypeptide(L)'
;ILFYKIWKNILIRKVIFEHLALFKLYNISYLNLNSEPFLNHLLSNENYYYCKSFVINNSSFLNDIPNDIDKLNIKPYFISTQMDKRNVLPSSLITLKIIGSCIIYNNSIPDSVQFLSFEDFNIKFANEHFLPSNLKTISFGQLYNKPFNSRTFKKCTQLKSIYLGRDYNQVIEPNTFPNSLEELNFSEDSLFNQPLKFNYTLKYLQFKDLVHYGGNLMSIYTIPSSLETLVFGEVYEASYIGFIRSLKNLKTLKIGKIYH
;
A
#
# COMPACT_ATOMS: atom_id res chain seq x y z
N ILE A 1 -27.93 -19.74 -27.12
CA ILE A 1 -28.10 -21.17 -27.52
C ILE A 1 -27.05 -22.09 -26.86
N LEU A 2 -25.76 -21.73 -26.85
CA LEU A 2 -24.70 -22.56 -26.25
C LEU A 2 -24.85 -22.81 -24.74
N PHE A 3 -25.10 -21.74 -23.94
CA PHE A 3 -25.34 -21.86 -22.50
C PHE A 3 -26.44 -22.86 -22.16
N TYR A 4 -27.59 -22.79 -22.86
CA TYR A 4 -28.71 -23.72 -22.63
C TYR A 4 -28.39 -25.16 -23.03
N LYS A 5 -27.57 -25.38 -24.06
CA LYS A 5 -27.10 -26.73 -24.44
C LYS A 5 -26.14 -27.29 -23.39
N ILE A 6 -25.25 -26.47 -22.85
CA ILE A 6 -24.32 -26.81 -21.76
C ILE A 6 -25.10 -27.11 -20.47
N TRP A 7 -26.04 -26.24 -20.10
CA TRP A 7 -26.80 -26.35 -18.85
C TRP A 7 -27.77 -27.54 -18.81
N LYS A 8 -28.27 -27.98 -19.97
CA LYS A 8 -29.10 -29.19 -20.09
C LYS A 8 -28.31 -30.48 -19.96
N ASN A 9 -26.98 -30.45 -20.15
CA ASN A 9 -26.14 -31.61 -19.93
C ASN A 9 -25.92 -31.80 -18.41
N ILE A 10 -26.48 -32.88 -17.86
CA ILE A 10 -26.45 -33.17 -16.42
C ILE A 10 -25.01 -33.35 -15.92
N LEU A 11 -24.13 -33.96 -16.72
CA LEU A 11 -22.73 -34.16 -16.34
C LEU A 11 -21.99 -32.82 -16.26
N ILE A 12 -22.10 -31.98 -17.30
CA ILE A 12 -21.44 -30.67 -17.30
C ILE A 12 -21.99 -29.78 -16.18
N ARG A 13 -23.31 -29.81 -15.94
CA ARG A 13 -23.91 -29.06 -14.84
C ARG A 13 -23.42 -29.51 -13.47
N LYS A 14 -23.23 -30.82 -13.24
CA LYS A 14 -22.64 -31.33 -11.99
C LYS A 14 -21.21 -30.82 -11.81
N VAL A 15 -20.38 -30.92 -12.85
CA VAL A 15 -19.01 -30.39 -12.85
C VAL A 15 -18.98 -28.88 -12.54
N ILE A 16 -19.87 -28.09 -13.15
CA ILE A 16 -19.99 -26.66 -12.85
C ILE A 16 -20.29 -26.41 -11.37
N PHE A 17 -21.22 -27.17 -10.77
CA PHE A 17 -21.55 -27.00 -9.36
C PHE A 17 -20.42 -27.44 -8.42
N GLU A 18 -19.66 -28.48 -8.78
CA GLU A 18 -18.46 -28.90 -8.05
C GLU A 18 -17.40 -27.80 -8.05
N HIS A 19 -17.08 -27.24 -9.22
CA HIS A 19 -16.12 -26.14 -9.36
C HIS A 19 -16.61 -24.85 -8.64
N LEU A 20 -17.92 -24.56 -8.65
CA LEU A 20 -18.49 -23.46 -7.87
C LEU A 20 -18.37 -23.68 -6.36
N ALA A 21 -18.52 -24.92 -5.89
CA ALA A 21 -18.33 -25.26 -4.48
C ALA A 21 -16.86 -25.10 -4.07
N LEU A 22 -15.93 -25.59 -4.90
CA LEU A 22 -14.49 -25.41 -4.71
C LEU A 22 -14.10 -23.93 -4.70
N PHE A 23 -14.63 -23.14 -5.65
CA PHE A 23 -14.42 -21.70 -5.66
C PHE A 23 -14.90 -21.03 -4.37
N LYS A 24 -16.13 -21.34 -3.91
CA LYS A 24 -16.63 -20.80 -2.64
C LYS A 24 -15.77 -21.19 -1.45
N LEU A 25 -15.22 -22.40 -1.45
CA LEU A 25 -14.40 -22.92 -0.36
C LEU A 25 -13.03 -22.22 -0.30
N TYR A 26 -12.37 -22.05 -1.44
CA TYR A 26 -10.96 -21.61 -1.50
C TYR A 26 -10.76 -20.13 -1.81
N ASN A 27 -11.74 -19.43 -2.38
CA ASN A 27 -11.63 -17.99 -2.72
C ASN A 27 -11.36 -17.10 -1.49
N ILE A 28 -11.79 -17.53 -0.30
CA ILE A 28 -11.57 -16.79 0.97
C ILE A 28 -10.27 -17.22 1.66
N SER A 29 -9.72 -18.38 1.27
CA SER A 29 -8.52 -18.93 1.91
C SER A 29 -7.25 -18.25 1.37
N TYR A 30 -6.31 -17.95 2.27
CA TYR A 30 -4.96 -17.54 1.87
C TYR A 30 -4.07 -18.77 1.83
N LEU A 31 -3.26 -18.89 0.78
CA LEU A 31 -2.36 -20.02 0.62
C LEU A 31 -0.92 -19.59 0.88
N ASN A 32 -0.24 -20.30 1.78
CA ASN A 32 1.14 -20.02 2.13
C ASN A 32 2.08 -21.05 1.48
N LEU A 33 2.86 -20.63 0.50
CA LEU A 33 3.72 -21.48 -0.33
C LEU A 33 5.06 -21.83 0.36
N ASN A 34 5.09 -21.85 1.70
CA ASN A 34 6.34 -21.90 2.47
C ASN A 34 6.89 -23.32 2.75
N SER A 35 6.14 -24.38 2.46
CA SER A 35 6.56 -25.75 2.75
C SER A 35 6.22 -26.69 1.59
N GLU A 36 7.27 -27.25 0.97
CA GLU A 36 7.23 -28.28 -0.08
C GLU A 36 6.15 -29.38 0.13
N PRO A 37 5.93 -29.95 1.35
CA PRO A 37 4.94 -31.01 1.53
C PRO A 37 3.49 -30.52 1.34
N PHE A 38 3.19 -29.27 1.70
CA PHE A 38 1.84 -28.70 1.57
C PHE A 38 1.59 -28.20 0.14
N LEU A 39 2.64 -27.73 -0.54
CA LEU A 39 2.59 -27.38 -1.96
C LEU A 39 2.20 -28.58 -2.80
N ASN A 40 2.89 -29.72 -2.63
CA ASN A 40 2.68 -30.89 -3.48
C ASN A 40 1.24 -31.43 -3.37
N HIS A 41 0.63 -31.40 -2.18
CA HIS A 41 -0.77 -31.82 -1.99
C HIS A 41 -1.80 -30.82 -2.55
N LEU A 42 -1.47 -29.53 -2.61
CA LEU A 42 -2.39 -28.48 -3.09
C LEU A 42 -2.27 -28.25 -4.59
N LEU A 43 -1.05 -28.37 -5.14
CA LEU A 43 -0.76 -28.40 -6.57
C LEU A 43 -1.27 -29.71 -7.20
N SER A 44 -1.18 -30.86 -6.50
CA SER A 44 -1.68 -32.14 -7.04
C SER A 44 -3.19 -32.19 -7.26
N ASN A 45 -3.95 -31.34 -6.58
CA ASN A 45 -5.42 -31.34 -6.63
C ASN A 45 -6.00 -30.20 -7.49
N GLU A 46 -5.17 -29.40 -8.18
CA GLU A 46 -5.57 -28.23 -9.02
C GLU A 46 -6.45 -27.17 -8.31
N ASN A 47 -6.80 -27.35 -7.04
CA ASN A 47 -7.72 -26.47 -6.31
C ASN A 47 -7.12 -25.08 -6.03
N TYR A 48 -5.81 -24.93 -6.14
CA TYR A 48 -5.15 -23.63 -5.97
C TYR A 48 -5.55 -22.59 -7.03
N TYR A 49 -6.07 -23.01 -8.19
CA TYR A 49 -6.63 -22.11 -9.21
C TYR A 49 -7.83 -21.28 -8.71
N TYR A 50 -8.49 -21.72 -7.63
CA TYR A 50 -9.59 -20.99 -7.00
C TYR A 50 -9.14 -19.99 -5.94
N CYS A 51 -7.89 -20.06 -5.49
CA CYS A 51 -7.35 -19.15 -4.49
C CYS A 51 -7.08 -17.78 -5.13
N LYS A 52 -7.53 -16.71 -4.47
CA LYS A 52 -7.25 -15.33 -4.90
C LYS A 52 -6.16 -14.64 -4.08
N SER A 53 -5.65 -15.29 -3.03
CA SER A 53 -4.66 -14.73 -2.12
C SER A 53 -3.50 -15.69 -1.86
N PHE A 54 -2.29 -15.25 -2.17
CA PHE A 54 -1.07 -16.04 -2.00
C PHE A 54 -0.04 -15.33 -1.12
N VAL A 55 0.71 -16.14 -0.38
CA VAL A 55 1.91 -15.74 0.33
C VAL A 55 3.06 -16.59 -0.18
N ILE A 56 4.11 -15.95 -0.68
CA ILE A 56 5.32 -16.63 -1.15
C ILE A 56 6.53 -16.19 -0.34
N ASN A 57 7.41 -17.14 -0.03
CA ASN A 57 8.73 -16.89 0.52
C ASN A 57 9.86 -17.13 -0.49
N ASN A 58 9.56 -17.70 -1.66
CA ASN A 58 10.53 -17.96 -2.72
C ASN A 58 9.97 -17.49 -4.07
N SER A 59 10.80 -16.80 -4.84
CA SER A 59 10.44 -16.27 -6.16
C SER A 59 10.24 -17.37 -7.21
N SER A 60 10.77 -18.58 -6.99
CA SER A 60 10.48 -19.73 -7.86
C SER A 60 8.99 -19.99 -8.00
N PHE A 61 8.23 -19.75 -6.93
CA PHE A 61 6.79 -19.97 -6.91
C PHE A 61 5.99 -18.91 -7.69
N LEU A 62 6.59 -17.80 -8.13
CA LEU A 62 5.89 -16.81 -8.95
C LEU A 62 5.35 -17.43 -10.24
N ASN A 63 6.07 -18.38 -10.82
CA ASN A 63 5.64 -19.09 -12.03
C ASN A 63 4.53 -20.12 -11.75
N ASP A 64 4.37 -20.55 -10.50
CA ASP A 64 3.37 -21.54 -10.09
C ASP A 64 2.05 -20.88 -9.65
N ILE A 65 2.02 -19.55 -9.51
CA ILE A 65 0.83 -18.81 -9.11
C ILE A 65 -0.04 -18.51 -10.34
N PRO A 66 -1.38 -18.68 -10.25
CA PRO A 66 -2.28 -18.29 -11.33
C PRO A 66 -2.18 -16.80 -11.65
N ASN A 67 -2.33 -16.43 -12.93
CA ASN A 67 -2.30 -15.02 -13.34
C ASN A 67 -3.53 -14.21 -12.89
N ASP A 68 -4.62 -14.89 -12.51
CA ASP A 68 -5.87 -14.29 -12.06
C ASP A 68 -6.01 -14.36 -10.54
N ILE A 69 -5.16 -13.63 -9.81
CA ILE A 69 -5.20 -13.50 -8.35
C ILE A 69 -5.43 -12.05 -7.92
N ASP A 70 -5.98 -11.86 -6.72
CA ASP A 70 -6.29 -10.52 -6.19
C ASP A 70 -5.20 -10.03 -5.25
N LYS A 71 -4.57 -10.92 -4.48
CA LYS A 71 -3.65 -10.57 -3.40
C LYS A 71 -2.38 -11.43 -3.41
N LEU A 72 -1.23 -10.78 -3.25
CA LEU A 72 0.06 -11.43 -3.16
C LEU A 72 0.88 -10.78 -2.05
N ASN A 73 1.41 -11.60 -1.15
CA ASN A 73 2.36 -11.20 -0.13
C ASN A 73 3.69 -11.90 -0.38
N ILE A 74 4.75 -11.12 -0.53
CA ILE A 74 6.09 -11.62 -0.77
C ILE A 74 6.92 -11.43 0.50
N LYS A 75 7.36 -12.55 1.08
CA LYS A 75 8.07 -12.65 2.36
C LYS A 75 9.60 -12.64 2.20
N PRO A 76 10.34 -12.32 3.28
CA PRO A 76 11.70 -11.78 3.23
C PRO A 76 12.83 -12.76 2.86
N TYR A 77 12.57 -14.03 2.55
CA TYR A 77 13.61 -14.94 2.00
C TYR A 77 13.91 -14.66 0.52
N PHE A 78 13.72 -13.40 0.11
CA PHE A 78 13.99 -12.80 -1.18
C PHE A 78 15.51 -12.73 -1.43
N ILE A 79 16.19 -13.87 -1.45
CA ILE A 79 17.53 -13.98 -2.03
C ILE A 79 17.35 -14.36 -3.50
N SER A 80 16.98 -13.39 -4.31
CA SER A 80 17.69 -13.21 -5.56
C SER A 80 17.69 -11.74 -5.91
N THR A 81 18.87 -11.25 -6.27
CA THR A 81 19.15 -9.86 -6.67
C THR A 81 18.47 -9.46 -7.98
N GLN A 82 17.56 -10.29 -8.53
CA GLN A 82 16.90 -10.04 -9.80
C GLN A 82 15.49 -10.66 -9.81
N MET A 83 14.47 -9.81 -9.64
CA MET A 83 13.24 -10.02 -10.42
C MET A 83 13.61 -9.86 -11.90
N ASP A 84 14.14 -10.91 -12.52
CA ASP A 84 14.46 -10.92 -13.94
C ASP A 84 13.19 -10.57 -14.74
N LYS A 85 13.32 -10.01 -15.95
CA LYS A 85 12.20 -9.61 -16.82
C LYS A 85 11.18 -10.74 -17.08
N ARG A 86 11.53 -11.98 -16.76
CA ARG A 86 10.73 -13.19 -16.88
C ARG A 86 9.76 -13.43 -15.71
N ASN A 87 9.94 -12.78 -14.55
CA ASN A 87 9.13 -12.98 -13.35
C ASN A 87 8.12 -11.84 -13.18
N VAL A 88 7.21 -11.70 -14.14
CA VAL A 88 6.17 -10.66 -14.12
C VAL A 88 5.11 -11.05 -13.10
N LEU A 89 4.79 -10.13 -12.17
CA LEU A 89 3.71 -10.33 -11.22
C LEU A 89 2.35 -10.52 -11.95
N PRO A 90 1.41 -11.31 -11.40
CA PRO A 90 0.09 -11.53 -11.99
C PRO A 90 -0.63 -10.25 -12.38
N SER A 91 -1.15 -10.17 -13.61
CA SER A 91 -1.67 -8.93 -14.18
C SER A 91 -3.03 -8.49 -13.63
N SER A 92 -3.75 -9.35 -12.91
CA SER A 92 -4.99 -9.02 -12.21
C SER A 92 -4.78 -8.50 -10.79
N LEU A 93 -3.53 -8.50 -10.29
CA LEU A 93 -3.22 -8.29 -8.88
C LEU A 93 -3.76 -6.95 -8.38
N ILE A 94 -4.52 -6.97 -7.30
CA ILE A 94 -5.14 -5.77 -6.70
C ILE A 94 -4.35 -5.31 -5.47
N THR A 95 -3.87 -6.26 -4.66
CA THR A 95 -3.12 -5.99 -3.42
C THR A 95 -1.75 -6.67 -3.48
N LEU A 96 -0.70 -5.89 -3.28
CA LEU A 96 0.67 -6.37 -3.21
C LEU A 96 1.31 -5.95 -1.88
N LYS A 97 1.77 -6.92 -1.10
CA LYS A 97 2.61 -6.68 0.08
C LYS A 97 4.00 -7.23 -0.19
N ILE A 98 5.03 -6.42 0.05
CA ILE A 98 6.42 -6.81 -0.11
C ILE A 98 7.15 -6.57 1.22
N ILE A 99 7.75 -7.63 1.72
CA ILE A 99 8.53 -7.65 2.96
C ILE A 99 9.99 -7.90 2.59
N GLY A 100 10.91 -7.11 3.12
CA GLY A 100 12.33 -7.13 2.77
C GLY A 100 12.79 -6.08 1.76
N SER A 101 14.10 -6.00 1.58
CA SER A 101 14.78 -5.12 0.64
C SER A 101 14.82 -5.72 -0.78
N CYS A 102 13.70 -5.61 -1.51
CA CYS A 102 13.67 -6.04 -2.91
C CYS A 102 14.13 -4.94 -3.88
N ILE A 103 14.79 -5.32 -4.98
CA ILE A 103 14.98 -4.43 -6.13
C ILE A 103 13.70 -4.45 -6.95
N ILE A 104 13.02 -3.32 -7.02
CA ILE A 104 11.84 -3.12 -7.87
C ILE A 104 12.35 -2.58 -9.21
N TYR A 105 12.00 -3.22 -10.32
CA TYR A 105 12.31 -2.69 -11.65
C TYR A 105 11.18 -1.81 -12.16
N ASN A 106 11.50 -0.90 -13.08
CA ASN A 106 10.50 -0.14 -13.82
C ASN A 106 9.45 -1.09 -14.42
N ASN A 107 8.18 -0.79 -14.18
CA ASN A 107 7.02 -1.55 -14.67
C ASN A 107 6.94 -3.01 -14.18
N SER A 108 7.65 -3.36 -13.09
CA SER A 108 7.54 -4.69 -12.48
C SER A 108 6.26 -4.90 -11.67
N ILE A 109 5.67 -3.81 -11.15
CA ILE A 109 4.39 -3.84 -10.45
C ILE A 109 3.26 -3.58 -11.46
N PRO A 110 2.28 -4.50 -11.62
CA PRO A 110 1.20 -4.37 -12.58
C PRO A 110 0.30 -3.17 -12.26
N ASP A 111 -0.16 -2.49 -13.31
CA ASP A 111 -1.02 -1.31 -13.18
C ASP A 111 -2.40 -1.63 -12.57
N SER A 112 -2.79 -2.90 -12.45
CA SER A 112 -4.00 -3.34 -11.73
C SER A 112 -3.91 -3.11 -10.22
N VAL A 113 -2.69 -3.00 -9.66
CA VAL A 113 -2.47 -2.92 -8.22
C VAL A 113 -3.02 -1.60 -7.67
N GLN A 114 -3.93 -1.71 -6.70
CA GLN A 114 -4.59 -0.59 -6.02
C GLN A 114 -4.04 -0.39 -4.60
N PHE A 115 -3.58 -1.45 -3.94
CA PHE A 115 -3.05 -1.41 -2.58
C PHE A 115 -1.63 -1.97 -2.56
N LEU A 116 -0.65 -1.14 -2.21
CA LEU A 116 0.76 -1.51 -2.15
C LEU A 116 1.30 -1.28 -0.74
N SER A 117 1.94 -2.30 -0.16
CA SER A 117 2.58 -2.16 1.15
C SER A 117 4.02 -2.67 1.09
N PHE A 118 4.91 -1.88 1.65
CA PHE A 118 6.31 -2.20 1.88
C PHE A 118 6.58 -2.26 3.38
N GLU A 119 7.30 -3.27 3.89
CA GLU A 119 7.57 -3.42 5.33
C GLU A 119 9.03 -3.12 5.72
N ASP A 120 10.01 -3.65 4.99
CA ASP A 120 11.45 -3.39 5.22
C ASP A 120 12.12 -2.73 4.01
N PHE A 121 11.33 -1.97 3.25
CA PHE A 121 11.81 -1.24 2.09
C PHE A 121 12.47 0.06 2.53
N ASN A 122 13.72 0.26 2.15
CA ASN A 122 14.42 1.53 2.36
C ASN A 122 15.26 1.92 1.13
N ILE A 123 14.69 1.71 -0.06
CA ILE A 123 15.32 1.99 -1.34
C ILE A 123 14.67 3.23 -1.97
N LYS A 124 15.49 4.06 -2.61
CA LYS A 124 15.02 5.29 -3.27
C LYS A 124 14.34 4.93 -4.61
N PHE A 125 13.18 5.51 -4.87
CA PHE A 125 12.56 5.44 -6.20
C PHE A 125 13.35 6.29 -7.19
N ALA A 126 13.84 5.68 -8.27
CA ALA A 126 14.65 6.40 -9.25
C ALA A 126 13.82 7.19 -10.27
N ASN A 127 12.59 6.77 -10.56
CA ASN A 127 11.70 7.43 -11.54
C ASN A 127 10.21 7.07 -11.30
N GLU A 128 9.32 7.57 -12.16
CA GLU A 128 7.87 7.39 -12.08
C GLU A 128 7.37 5.97 -12.41
N HIS A 129 8.22 5.08 -12.94
CA HIS A 129 7.83 3.75 -13.41
C HIS A 129 7.87 2.67 -12.32
N PHE A 130 8.21 3.00 -11.08
CA PHE A 130 8.30 2.02 -9.99
C PHE A 130 6.96 1.69 -9.34
N LEU A 131 6.03 2.65 -9.29
CA LEU A 131 4.70 2.46 -8.74
C LEU A 131 3.72 2.03 -9.84
N PRO A 132 2.51 1.55 -9.57
CA PRO A 132 1.48 1.29 -10.60
C PRO A 132 0.56 2.52 -10.82
N SER A 133 -0.07 2.64 -11.99
CA SER A 133 -0.89 3.82 -12.33
C SER A 133 -2.25 3.89 -11.60
N ASN A 134 -2.89 2.75 -11.27
CA ASN A 134 -4.16 2.71 -10.55
C ASN A 134 -4.02 2.62 -9.02
N LEU A 135 -2.84 2.97 -8.49
CA LEU A 135 -2.59 2.91 -7.05
C LEU A 135 -3.53 3.84 -6.29
N LYS A 136 -4.24 3.31 -5.30
CA LYS A 136 -5.15 4.04 -4.40
C LYS A 136 -4.54 4.24 -3.02
N THR A 137 -3.78 3.26 -2.55
CA THR A 137 -3.16 3.30 -1.22
C THR A 137 -1.75 2.74 -1.29
N ILE A 138 -0.81 3.45 -0.65
CA ILE A 138 0.54 2.97 -0.44
C ILE A 138 0.94 3.09 1.03
N SER A 139 1.56 2.04 1.56
CA SER A 139 2.13 2.03 2.90
C SER A 139 3.62 1.75 2.83
N PHE A 140 4.39 2.60 3.48
CA PHE A 140 5.82 2.44 3.68
C PHE A 140 6.10 1.87 5.07
N GLY A 141 7.13 1.05 5.13
CA GLY A 141 7.54 0.37 6.33
C GLY A 141 8.19 1.28 7.35
N GLN A 142 8.43 0.76 8.56
CA GLN A 142 8.93 1.56 9.68
C GLN A 142 10.29 2.21 9.40
N LEU A 143 11.13 1.56 8.59
CA LEU A 143 12.50 1.98 8.30
C LEU A 143 12.64 2.85 7.04
N TYR A 144 11.55 3.14 6.32
CA TYR A 144 11.63 3.90 5.07
C TYR A 144 11.97 5.37 5.35
N ASN A 145 13.16 5.82 4.95
CA ASN A 145 13.60 7.20 5.12
C ASN A 145 14.30 7.72 3.87
N LYS A 146 13.68 7.54 2.69
CA LYS A 146 14.19 8.04 1.41
C LYS A 146 13.29 9.17 0.89
N PRO A 147 13.87 10.22 0.28
CA PRO A 147 13.09 11.33 -0.21
C PRO A 147 12.29 10.93 -1.45
N PHE A 148 11.06 11.43 -1.53
CA PHE A 148 10.27 11.42 -2.75
C PHE A 148 10.67 12.60 -3.64
N ASN A 149 10.54 12.45 -4.95
CA ASN A 149 10.68 13.58 -5.88
C ASN A 149 9.37 13.77 -6.65
N SER A 150 9.26 14.88 -7.38
CA SER A 150 8.06 15.24 -8.15
C SER A 150 7.66 14.23 -9.24
N ARG A 151 8.52 13.26 -9.56
CA ARG A 151 8.22 12.18 -10.50
C ARG A 151 7.73 10.91 -9.80
N THR A 152 8.05 10.68 -8.53
CA THR A 152 7.75 9.41 -7.84
C THR A 152 6.29 8.99 -7.98
N PHE A 153 5.35 9.90 -7.75
CA PHE A 153 3.91 9.62 -7.79
C PHE A 153 3.20 10.17 -9.03
N LYS A 154 3.94 10.67 -10.04
CA LYS A 154 3.37 11.43 -11.16
C LYS A 154 2.27 10.67 -11.93
N LYS A 155 2.40 9.35 -12.05
CA LYS A 155 1.39 8.51 -12.73
C LYS A 155 0.29 7.97 -11.81
N CYS A 156 0.42 8.14 -10.50
CA CYS A 156 -0.54 7.63 -9.50
C CYS A 156 -1.72 8.60 -9.35
N THR A 157 -2.43 8.87 -10.44
CA THR A 157 -3.49 9.90 -10.48
C THR A 157 -4.69 9.57 -9.59
N GLN A 158 -4.83 8.33 -9.14
CA GLN A 158 -5.91 7.86 -8.25
C GLN A 158 -5.48 7.67 -6.79
N LEU A 159 -4.23 8.02 -6.43
CA LEU A 159 -3.70 7.78 -5.09
C LEU A 159 -4.45 8.63 -4.05
N LYS A 160 -5.09 7.95 -3.10
CA LYS A 160 -5.91 8.55 -2.05
C LYS A 160 -5.20 8.60 -0.71
N SER A 161 -4.44 7.56 -0.36
CA SER A 161 -3.84 7.44 0.97
C SER A 161 -2.37 7.04 0.90
N ILE A 162 -1.54 7.75 1.67
CA ILE A 162 -0.12 7.44 1.89
C ILE A 162 0.09 7.23 3.39
N TYR A 163 0.69 6.10 3.75
CA TYR A 163 1.13 5.79 5.11
C TYR A 163 2.66 5.77 5.15
N LEU A 164 3.25 6.57 6.03
CA LEU A 164 4.69 6.69 6.25
C LEU A 164 5.04 6.11 7.62
N GLY A 165 6.04 5.25 7.65
CA GLY A 165 6.51 4.61 8.89
C GLY A 165 7.29 5.54 9.80
N ARG A 166 7.72 4.98 10.93
CA ARG A 166 8.39 5.66 12.04
C ARG A 166 9.55 6.56 11.62
N ASP A 167 10.47 6.04 10.80
CA ASP A 167 11.75 6.68 10.53
C ASP A 167 11.70 7.70 9.39
N TYR A 168 10.57 7.85 8.70
CA TYR A 168 10.48 8.80 7.60
C TYR A 168 10.66 10.22 8.12
N ASN A 169 11.74 10.87 7.71
CA ASN A 169 12.07 12.22 8.15
C ASN A 169 12.70 13.07 7.02
N GLN A 170 12.13 12.99 5.82
CA GLN A 170 12.58 13.73 4.65
C GLN A 170 11.62 14.88 4.31
N VAL A 171 12.16 15.99 3.81
CA VAL A 171 11.35 17.12 3.34
C VAL A 171 10.41 16.66 2.23
N ILE A 172 9.13 17.02 2.34
CA ILE A 172 8.12 16.79 1.30
C ILE A 172 7.94 18.10 0.55
N GLU A 173 8.51 18.18 -0.66
CA GLU A 173 8.39 19.37 -1.50
C GLU A 173 6.95 19.55 -2.04
N PRO A 174 6.52 20.79 -2.34
CA PRO A 174 5.28 21.02 -3.07
C PRO A 174 5.22 20.22 -4.37
N ASN A 175 4.03 19.75 -4.76
CA ASN A 175 3.79 18.87 -5.92
C ASN A 175 4.48 17.49 -5.89
N THR A 176 5.06 17.04 -4.76
CA THR A 176 5.55 15.67 -4.58
C THR A 176 4.45 14.61 -4.71
N PHE A 177 3.27 14.88 -4.15
CA PHE A 177 2.12 13.99 -4.14
C PHE A 177 1.10 14.41 -5.21
N PRO A 178 0.25 13.49 -5.69
CA PRO A 178 -0.78 13.83 -6.67
C PRO A 178 -1.93 14.61 -6.01
N ASN A 179 -2.62 15.45 -6.79
CA ASN A 179 -3.77 16.23 -6.33
C ASN A 179 -4.94 15.39 -5.82
N SER A 180 -4.96 14.09 -6.12
CA SER A 180 -5.97 13.15 -5.65
C SER A 180 -5.77 12.69 -4.20
N LEU A 181 -4.60 12.99 -3.59
CA LEU A 181 -4.28 12.58 -2.23
C LEU A 181 -5.25 13.22 -1.22
N GLU A 182 -5.93 12.36 -0.46
CA GLU A 182 -6.89 12.77 0.57
C GLU A 182 -6.36 12.49 1.98
N GLU A 183 -5.49 11.49 2.14
CA GLU A 183 -5.00 11.06 3.44
C GLU A 183 -3.47 10.92 3.46
N LEU A 184 -2.82 11.59 4.41
CA LEU A 184 -1.42 11.42 4.73
C LEU A 184 -1.30 11.04 6.20
N ASN A 185 -0.78 9.85 6.46
CA ASN A 185 -0.69 9.30 7.79
C ASN A 185 0.77 8.96 8.09
N PHE A 186 1.35 9.63 9.07
CA PHE A 186 2.59 9.20 9.70
C PHE A 186 2.24 8.28 10.88
N SER A 187 3.04 7.24 11.09
CA SER A 187 2.84 6.30 12.19
C SER A 187 2.76 7.02 13.54
N GLU A 188 2.07 6.40 14.50
CA GLU A 188 1.86 6.99 15.84
C GLU A 188 3.17 7.28 16.60
N ASP A 189 4.23 6.55 16.28
CA ASP A 189 5.57 6.70 16.83
C ASP A 189 6.54 7.48 15.92
N SER A 190 6.02 8.15 14.89
CA SER A 190 6.82 8.84 13.87
C SER A 190 7.81 9.85 14.45
N LEU A 191 9.02 9.85 13.86
CA LEU A 191 10.11 10.77 14.15
C LEU A 191 10.15 11.97 13.19
N PHE A 192 9.11 12.15 12.36
CA PHE A 192 9.06 13.19 11.34
C PHE A 192 9.11 14.59 11.97
N ASN A 193 10.06 15.42 11.54
CA ASN A 193 10.26 16.79 12.03
C ASN A 193 10.55 17.81 10.91
N GLN A 194 10.20 17.49 9.66
CA GLN A 194 10.41 18.37 8.51
C GLN A 194 9.20 19.29 8.27
N PRO A 195 9.38 20.44 7.61
CA PRO A 195 8.26 21.30 7.24
C PRO A 195 7.29 20.61 6.27
N LEU A 196 5.99 20.77 6.50
CA LEU A 196 4.94 20.27 5.63
C LEU A 196 4.34 21.39 4.78
N LYS A 197 4.70 21.43 3.49
CA LYS A 197 4.11 22.36 2.52
C LYS A 197 3.13 21.61 1.63
N PHE A 198 1.83 21.76 1.91
CA PHE A 198 0.78 21.16 1.09
C PHE A 198 0.15 22.20 0.16
N ASN A 199 -0.19 21.77 -1.05
CA ASN A 199 -1.05 22.51 -1.98
C ASN A 199 -2.23 21.66 -2.48
N TYR A 200 -2.55 20.57 -1.77
CA TYR A 200 -3.51 19.55 -2.21
C TYR A 200 -4.79 19.58 -1.39
N THR A 201 -5.81 18.87 -1.89
CA THR A 201 -7.10 18.65 -1.21
C THR A 201 -7.01 17.61 -0.09
N LEU A 202 -5.96 17.69 0.73
CA LEU A 202 -5.78 16.76 1.85
C LEU A 202 -6.94 16.96 2.85
N LYS A 203 -7.59 15.87 3.23
CA LYS A 203 -8.71 15.83 4.18
C LYS A 203 -8.32 15.21 5.51
N TYR A 204 -7.36 14.29 5.52
CA TYR A 204 -6.86 13.63 6.73
C TYR A 204 -5.36 13.81 6.84
N LEU A 205 -4.93 14.24 8.02
CA LEU A 205 -3.51 14.34 8.38
C LEU A 205 -3.31 13.79 9.79
N GLN A 206 -2.41 12.82 9.93
CA GLN A 206 -1.96 12.29 11.22
C GLN A 206 -0.45 12.33 11.31
N PHE A 207 0.08 12.77 12.45
CA PHE A 207 1.50 12.67 12.79
C PHE A 207 1.69 12.68 14.31
N LYS A 208 2.87 12.27 14.78
CA LYS A 208 3.13 12.12 16.22
C LYS A 208 3.14 13.45 16.96
N ASP A 209 4.00 14.40 16.60
CA ASP A 209 4.11 15.67 17.33
C ASP A 209 4.21 16.84 16.36
N LEU A 210 3.59 17.97 16.69
CA LEU A 210 3.81 19.23 15.97
C LEU A 210 5.23 19.78 16.20
N VAL A 211 5.93 19.29 17.23
CA VAL A 211 7.22 19.80 17.69
C VAL A 211 8.12 18.67 18.13
N HIS A 212 9.16 18.37 17.37
CA HIS A 212 10.37 17.85 18.02
C HIS A 212 11.66 18.40 17.39
N TYR A 213 12.27 19.28 18.18
CA TYR A 213 13.64 19.80 18.20
C TYR A 213 14.13 20.65 17.02
N GLY A 214 14.21 21.96 17.28
CA GLY A 214 15.28 22.80 16.77
C GLY A 214 15.04 23.47 15.41
N GLY A 215 13.99 24.28 15.29
CA GLY A 215 13.95 25.24 14.18
C GLY A 215 12.56 25.65 13.71
N ASN A 216 11.94 26.55 14.48
CA ASN A 216 10.95 27.51 14.00
C ASN A 216 9.53 26.95 13.69
N LEU A 217 8.56 27.47 14.45
CA LEU A 217 7.09 27.35 14.35
C LEU A 217 6.48 27.79 12.98
N MET A 218 7.30 28.01 11.96
CA MET A 218 6.93 28.65 10.69
C MET A 218 6.36 27.69 9.63
N SER A 219 6.35 26.37 9.86
CA SER A 219 5.95 25.38 8.85
C SER A 219 4.49 24.90 8.94
N ILE A 220 3.74 25.31 9.95
CA ILE A 220 2.33 24.92 10.13
C ILE A 220 1.36 25.75 9.26
N TYR A 221 1.80 26.90 8.73
CA TYR A 221 0.99 27.79 7.90
C TYR A 221 0.66 27.25 6.50
N THR A 222 1.04 26.02 6.20
CA THR A 222 0.89 25.40 4.87
C THR A 222 0.11 24.08 4.91
N ILE A 223 -0.70 23.86 5.95
CA ILE A 223 -1.72 22.80 5.98
C ILE A 223 -2.97 23.28 5.21
N PRO A 224 -3.55 22.45 4.32
CA PRO A 224 -4.58 22.92 3.41
C PRO A 224 -5.91 23.11 4.14
N SER A 225 -6.65 24.15 3.76
CA SER A 225 -7.95 24.47 4.36
C SER A 225 -9.02 23.40 4.11
N SER A 226 -8.79 22.45 3.19
CA SER A 226 -9.63 21.27 2.98
C SER A 226 -9.56 20.23 4.10
N LEU A 227 -8.65 20.38 5.07
CA LEU A 227 -8.47 19.38 6.11
C LEU A 227 -9.74 19.22 6.96
N GLU A 228 -10.24 17.98 7.04
CA GLU A 228 -11.42 17.61 7.81
C GLU A 228 -11.07 16.91 9.12
N THR A 229 -9.96 16.17 9.14
CA THR A 229 -9.46 15.46 10.32
C THR A 229 -7.98 15.74 10.52
N LEU A 230 -7.65 16.20 11.73
CA LEU A 230 -6.29 16.41 12.19
C LEU A 230 -6.06 15.56 13.44
N VAL A 231 -5.05 14.70 13.40
CA VAL A 231 -4.61 13.88 14.53
C VAL A 231 -3.16 14.24 14.82
N PHE A 232 -2.88 14.70 16.04
CA PHE A 232 -1.53 14.80 16.54
C PHE A 232 -1.44 14.32 17.98
N GLY A 233 -0.26 13.88 18.37
CA GLY A 233 0.06 13.29 19.68
C GLY A 233 0.33 14.32 20.76
N GLU A 234 1.44 14.17 21.47
CA GLU A 234 1.57 14.46 22.90
C GLU A 234 1.73 15.94 23.24
N VAL A 235 2.28 16.76 22.34
CA VAL A 235 2.61 18.17 22.67
C VAL A 235 1.65 19.15 22.00
N TYR A 236 0.74 19.71 22.80
CA TYR A 236 -0.07 20.87 22.45
C TYR A 236 0.54 22.14 23.03
N GLU A 237 0.96 23.08 22.16
CA GLU A 237 1.32 24.44 22.56
C GLU A 237 0.16 25.40 22.27
N ALA A 238 -0.05 26.39 23.16
CA ALA A 238 -1.07 27.42 22.97
C ALA A 238 -0.89 28.23 21.66
N SER A 239 0.34 28.25 21.11
CA SER A 239 0.69 28.83 19.82
C SER A 239 -0.10 28.22 18.65
N TYR A 240 -0.60 26.98 18.77
CA TYR A 240 -1.36 26.29 17.70
C TYR A 240 -2.82 26.71 17.62
N ILE A 241 -3.38 27.37 18.62
CA ILE A 241 -4.81 27.75 18.66
C ILE A 241 -5.19 28.59 17.44
N GLY A 242 -4.36 29.57 17.10
CA GLY A 242 -4.62 30.45 15.94
C GLY A 242 -4.65 29.66 14.64
N PHE A 243 -3.71 28.73 14.47
CA PHE A 243 -3.64 27.84 13.32
C PHE A 243 -4.86 26.89 13.25
N ILE A 244 -5.18 26.19 14.33
CA ILE A 244 -6.31 25.25 14.37
C ILE A 244 -7.62 25.99 14.04
N ARG A 245 -7.81 27.21 14.56
CA ARG A 245 -8.96 28.07 14.24
C ARG A 245 -9.03 28.48 12.77
N SER A 246 -7.90 28.50 12.05
CA SER A 246 -7.87 28.83 10.62
C SER A 246 -8.38 27.68 9.73
N LEU A 247 -8.42 26.44 10.24
CA LEU A 247 -8.87 25.25 9.50
C LEU A 247 -10.40 25.16 9.47
N LYS A 248 -11.03 25.92 8.56
CA LYS A 248 -12.49 26.09 8.50
C LYS A 248 -13.29 24.80 8.26
N ASN A 249 -12.69 23.79 7.61
CA ASN A 249 -13.37 22.53 7.32
C ASN A 249 -13.08 21.43 8.36
N LEU A 250 -12.34 21.74 9.42
CA LEU A 250 -11.96 20.77 10.44
C LEU A 250 -13.20 20.30 11.19
N LYS A 251 -13.49 19.00 11.09
CA LYS A 251 -14.60 18.33 11.78
C LYS A 251 -14.12 17.56 12.99
N THR A 252 -12.93 16.96 12.89
CA THR A 252 -12.35 16.12 13.94
C THR A 252 -10.94 16.59 14.28
N LEU A 253 -10.71 16.86 15.56
CA LEU A 253 -9.40 17.13 16.13
C LEU A 253 -9.13 16.09 17.22
N LYS A 254 -8.09 15.28 17.05
CA LYS A 254 -7.62 14.36 18.08
C LYS A 254 -6.24 14.83 18.55
N ILE A 255 -6.11 14.98 19.87
CA ILE A 255 -4.88 15.42 20.54
C ILE A 255 -4.49 14.30 21.52
N GLY A 256 -3.19 13.98 21.61
CA GLY A 256 -2.64 13.04 22.57
C GLY A 256 -2.76 13.49 24.03
N LYS A 257 -2.24 12.69 24.96
CA LYS A 257 -2.27 13.00 26.41
C LYS A 257 -1.45 14.26 26.70
N ILE A 258 -2.09 15.24 27.34
CA ILE A 258 -1.42 16.41 27.92
C ILE A 258 -0.71 15.93 29.21
N TYR A 259 0.62 15.92 29.23
CA TYR A 259 1.36 15.80 30.48
C TYR A 259 1.50 17.20 31.10
N HIS A 260 0.94 17.37 32.30
CA HIS A 260 1.03 18.60 33.11
C HIS A 260 2.42 18.82 33.69
#